data_AF-A0A3M2LN95-F1
#
_entry.id   AF-A0A3M2LN95-F1
#
_cell.length_a   1.000
_cell.length_b   1.000
_cell.length_c   1.000
_cell.angle_alpha   90.00
_cell.angle_beta   90.00
_cell.angle_gamma   90.00
#
_symmetry.space_group_name_H-M   'P 1'
#
loop_
_entity.id
_entity.type
_entity.pdbx_description
1 polymer ?
#
loop_
_entity_poly.entity_id
_entity_poly.type
_entity_poly.pdbx_seq_one_letter_code
_entity_poly.pdbx_strand_id
1 'polypeptide(L)'
;MNARAPWLHATSTGTRLRPETARLLARAHSPLTGISAALDTVVPSTDDPRRTLITGRIDQHTAGIADSYDGAMTTALAETLERYALGTPRTALTASPHDLAGTRILTPPALRYFTSEQLSTPGFPFTALSPDTPISWLPARSLRDGTVAWVPAQTVVPTDEPAFTFTTSAGTAAHTGFPAALRNAVLELIQTDAAMGTWFGATDPIPLDLNASPRTATSRQAVNRRLRRDGPSPRFYWLPAPDLPAITVACVLESPQVPTFAVGLACHTHLNRALYKAFLECTAVTRLATALALRHRHVDPSQIYDLDSNVAYYATATPPAKFPATPGTTPDALPPDTTLNSIDIDIACIDLTPPDVRSLGYRVVRAYSPDLLPLTPPSTPPEANPRLNAYGGLTNKAPHPYA
;
A
#
# COMPACT_ATOMS: atom_id res chain seq x y z
N MET A 1 -23.60 15.91 -25.81
CA MET A 1 -23.04 15.27 -24.60
C MET A 1 -21.54 15.12 -24.80
N ASN A 2 -20.75 16.08 -24.32
CA ASN A 2 -19.29 16.07 -24.48
C ASN A 2 -18.67 15.52 -23.20
N ALA A 3 -18.20 14.27 -23.26
CA ALA A 3 -17.34 13.68 -22.23
C ALA A 3 -16.00 14.41 -22.22
N ARG A 4 -15.77 15.27 -21.23
CA ARG A 4 -14.47 15.91 -21.02
C ARG A 4 -13.48 14.87 -20.48
N ALA A 5 -12.41 14.63 -21.22
CA ALA A 5 -11.26 13.84 -20.77
C ALA A 5 -10.69 14.41 -19.46
N PRO A 6 -10.20 13.57 -18.53
CA PRO A 6 -9.63 14.04 -17.27
C PRO A 6 -8.22 14.58 -17.50
N TRP A 7 -8.11 15.90 -17.66
CA TRP A 7 -6.83 16.59 -17.66
C TRP A 7 -6.23 16.56 -16.24
N LEU A 8 -5.02 16.01 -16.10
CA LEU A 8 -4.18 16.22 -14.91
C LEU A 8 -3.75 17.70 -14.90
N HIS A 9 -4.53 18.55 -14.25
CA HIS A 9 -4.17 19.93 -14.01
C HIS A 9 -3.05 20.01 -12.97
N ALA A 10 -1.81 20.10 -13.43
CA ALA A 10 -0.70 20.57 -12.60
C ALA A 10 -0.97 22.05 -12.26
N THR A 11 -1.55 22.32 -11.09
CA THR A 11 -1.86 23.68 -10.64
C THR A 11 -1.23 23.99 -9.29
N SER A 12 -0.66 25.20 -9.27
CA SER A 12 -0.12 25.98 -8.17
C SER A 12 1.31 25.64 -7.70
N THR A 13 2.23 26.46 -8.20
CA THR A 13 3.47 26.91 -7.55
C THR A 13 3.20 27.77 -6.30
N GLY A 14 2.03 27.63 -5.66
CA GLY A 14 1.59 28.46 -4.54
C GLY A 14 1.64 27.70 -3.23
N THR A 15 2.22 28.31 -2.20
CA THR A 15 2.15 27.87 -0.79
C THR A 15 0.76 28.06 -0.17
N ARG A 16 -0.26 28.43 -0.96
CA ARG A 16 -1.61 28.68 -0.47
C ARG A 16 -2.42 27.39 -0.45
N LEU A 17 -2.93 27.06 0.73
CA LEU A 17 -3.90 25.99 0.91
C LEU A 17 -5.27 26.43 0.37
N ARG A 18 -5.99 25.50 -0.25
CA ARG A 18 -7.42 25.66 -0.56
C ARG A 18 -8.21 25.76 0.75
N PRO A 19 -9.36 26.47 0.76
CA PRO A 19 -10.16 26.65 1.99
C PRO A 19 -10.59 25.35 2.67
N GLU A 20 -10.78 24.27 1.91
CA GLU A 20 -11.12 22.95 2.46
C GLU A 20 -9.93 22.33 3.19
N THR A 21 -8.75 22.31 2.58
CA THR A 21 -7.51 21.80 3.18
C THR A 21 -7.08 22.64 4.38
N ALA A 22 -7.21 23.97 4.31
CA ALA A 22 -6.95 24.86 5.44
C ALA A 22 -7.89 24.58 6.63
N ARG A 23 -9.18 24.36 6.36
CA ARG A 23 -10.17 23.99 7.39
C ARG A 23 -9.88 22.62 8.00
N LEU A 24 -9.48 21.65 7.19
CA LEU A 24 -9.09 20.33 7.69
C LEU A 24 -7.86 20.44 8.58
N LEU A 25 -6.81 21.12 8.11
CA LEU A 25 -5.58 21.35 8.87
C LEU A 25 -5.88 21.99 10.23
N ALA A 26 -6.66 23.08 10.25
CA ALA A 26 -6.99 23.80 11.48
C ALA A 26 -7.78 22.95 12.52
N ARG A 27 -8.47 21.90 12.07
CA ARG A 27 -9.27 21.02 12.95
C ARG A 27 -8.56 19.72 13.31
N ALA A 28 -7.68 19.23 12.45
CA ALA A 28 -6.99 17.95 12.62
C ALA A 28 -5.59 18.09 13.21
N HIS A 29 -4.94 19.25 13.06
CA HIS A 29 -3.57 19.47 13.52
C HIS A 29 -3.52 20.38 14.74
N SER A 30 -3.05 19.82 15.87
CA SER A 30 -2.79 20.54 17.10
C SER A 30 -1.97 19.64 18.03
N PRO A 31 -0.90 20.15 18.66
CA PRO A 31 -0.07 19.35 19.56
C PRO A 31 -0.79 18.93 20.85
N LEU A 32 -1.96 19.52 21.15
CA LEU A 32 -2.70 19.24 22.39
C LEU A 32 -4.00 18.48 22.16
N THR A 33 -4.71 18.78 21.08
CA THR A 33 -6.10 18.33 20.86
C THR A 33 -6.36 17.85 19.43
N GLY A 34 -5.33 17.84 18.58
CA GLY A 34 -5.44 17.41 17.21
C GLY A 34 -5.20 15.91 17.07
N ILE A 35 -5.66 15.37 15.94
CA ILE A 35 -5.34 14.00 15.52
C ILE A 35 -3.86 13.90 15.12
N SER A 36 -3.32 14.94 14.48
CA SER A 36 -1.90 15.04 14.12
C SER A 36 -1.17 16.01 15.05
N ALA A 37 -0.14 15.52 15.75
CA ALA A 37 0.68 16.34 16.64
C ALA A 37 1.75 17.17 15.90
N ALA A 38 2.28 16.64 14.78
CA ALA A 38 3.34 17.28 13.99
C ALA A 38 3.18 17.00 12.49
N LEU A 39 3.41 18.04 11.67
CA LEU A 39 3.46 17.98 10.21
C LEU A 39 4.67 18.77 9.73
N ASP A 40 5.60 18.09 9.05
CA ASP A 40 6.85 18.65 8.57
C ASP A 40 6.92 18.61 7.04
N THR A 41 7.51 19.63 6.42
CA THR A 41 7.78 19.63 4.98
C THR A 41 9.20 19.11 4.74
N VAL A 42 9.33 18.07 3.93
CA VAL A 42 10.64 17.48 3.62
C VAL A 42 11.27 18.19 2.43
N VAL A 43 12.47 18.74 2.63
CA VAL A 43 13.26 19.38 1.59
C VAL A 43 13.90 18.31 0.70
N PRO A 44 13.75 18.37 -0.64
CA PRO A 44 14.37 17.42 -1.56
C PRO A 44 15.90 17.53 -1.57
N SER A 45 16.58 16.40 -1.78
CA SER A 45 18.01 16.36 -2.11
C SER A 45 18.29 16.98 -3.50
N THR A 46 19.57 17.18 -3.82
CA THR A 46 20.02 17.81 -5.08
C THR A 46 19.59 17.05 -6.32
N ASP A 47 19.42 15.74 -6.23
CA ASP A 47 19.13 14.86 -7.38
C ASP A 47 17.71 14.28 -7.34
N ASP A 48 16.99 14.50 -6.23
CA ASP A 48 15.60 14.08 -6.07
C ASP A 48 14.69 14.72 -7.13
N PRO A 49 13.70 13.97 -7.63
CA PRO A 49 12.60 14.55 -8.38
C PRO A 49 11.96 15.72 -7.61
N ARG A 50 11.69 16.82 -8.33
CA ARG A 50 11.22 18.07 -7.70
C ARG A 50 9.81 17.92 -7.17
N ARG A 51 9.61 17.57 -5.89
CA ARG A 51 8.28 17.31 -5.29
C ARG A 51 8.12 17.84 -3.87
N THR A 52 6.89 18.26 -3.53
CA THR A 52 6.53 18.56 -2.15
C THR A 52 6.11 17.27 -1.46
N LEU A 53 6.81 16.95 -0.38
CA LEU A 53 6.47 15.86 0.54
C LEU A 53 6.20 16.50 1.90
N ILE A 54 5.08 16.14 2.49
CA ILE A 54 4.72 16.50 3.86
C ILE A 54 4.65 15.21 4.65
N THR A 55 5.40 15.13 5.73
CA THR A 55 5.38 13.98 6.65
C THR A 55 4.64 14.35 7.91
N GLY A 56 3.73 13.49 8.35
CA GLY A 56 3.08 13.61 9.64
C GLY A 56 3.61 12.59 10.63
N ARG A 57 3.56 12.93 11.91
CA ARG A 57 3.78 11.97 12.99
C ARG A 57 2.51 11.84 13.82
N ILE A 58 1.92 10.66 13.73
CA ILE A 58 1.26 10.01 14.85
C ILE A 58 2.22 8.89 15.30
N ASP A 59 1.84 7.94 16.15
CA ASP A 59 2.76 6.87 16.59
C ASP A 59 3.36 6.02 15.42
N GLN A 60 2.93 6.27 14.17
CA GLN A 60 3.48 5.77 12.90
C GLN A 60 3.84 6.92 11.93
N HIS A 61 4.75 6.65 10.98
CA HIS A 61 5.09 7.57 9.88
C HIS A 61 3.92 7.71 8.90
N THR A 62 3.57 8.95 8.52
CA THR A 62 2.61 9.25 7.45
C THR A 62 3.23 10.21 6.46
N ALA A 63 2.83 10.15 5.19
CA ALA A 63 3.45 10.90 4.12
C ALA A 63 2.45 11.29 3.02
N GLY A 64 2.36 12.58 2.74
CA GLY A 64 1.65 13.11 1.59
C GLY A 64 2.60 13.65 0.54
N ILE A 65 2.58 13.07 -0.66
CA ILE A 65 3.34 13.58 -1.81
C ILE A 65 2.42 14.03 -2.94
N ALA A 66 2.71 15.21 -3.51
CA ALA A 66 1.96 15.72 -4.66
C ALA A 66 2.74 16.76 -5.47
N ASP A 67 2.07 17.29 -6.50
CA ASP A 67 2.56 18.35 -7.40
C ASP A 67 2.56 19.74 -6.77
N SER A 68 1.75 19.92 -5.72
CA SER A 68 1.54 21.20 -5.04
C SER A 68 1.58 21.00 -3.54
N TYR A 69 1.86 22.10 -2.82
CA TYR A 69 1.85 22.11 -1.36
C TYR A 69 0.48 21.70 -0.79
N ASP A 70 -0.60 22.24 -1.36
CA ASP A 70 -1.96 21.88 -0.97
C ASP A 70 -2.28 20.40 -1.21
N GLY A 71 -1.85 19.85 -2.35
CA GLY A 71 -2.05 18.44 -2.66
C GLY A 71 -1.34 17.54 -1.65
N ALA A 72 -0.07 17.85 -1.35
CA ALA A 72 0.74 17.09 -0.41
C ALA A 72 0.16 17.20 1.02
N MET A 73 -0.36 18.37 1.40
CA MET A 73 -0.97 18.57 2.71
C MET A 73 -2.27 17.78 2.82
N THR A 74 -3.09 17.79 1.76
CA THR A 74 -4.36 17.06 1.71
C THR A 74 -4.13 15.56 1.84
N THR A 75 -3.14 14.99 1.15
CA THR A 75 -2.84 13.56 1.22
C THR A 75 -2.23 13.18 2.56
N ALA A 76 -1.30 13.99 3.11
CA ALA A 76 -0.72 13.75 4.43
C ALA A 76 -1.77 13.75 5.55
N LEU A 77 -2.69 14.73 5.53
CA LEU A 77 -3.79 14.79 6.48
C LEU A 77 -4.74 13.60 6.31
N ALA A 78 -5.09 13.23 5.07
CA ALA A 78 -5.97 12.09 4.81
C ALA A 78 -5.36 10.78 5.33
N GLU A 79 -4.08 10.53 5.08
CA GLU A 79 -3.37 9.36 5.62
C GLU A 79 -3.30 9.42 7.15
N THR A 80 -3.07 10.60 7.74
CA THR A 80 -3.11 10.75 9.21
C THR A 80 -4.46 10.35 9.79
N LEU A 81 -5.57 10.77 9.18
CA LEU A 81 -6.92 10.35 9.61
C LEU A 81 -7.13 8.85 9.46
N GLU A 82 -6.57 8.25 8.40
CA GLU A 82 -6.62 6.81 8.15
C GLU A 82 -5.91 6.03 9.26
N ARG A 83 -4.66 6.38 9.55
CA ARG A 83 -3.86 5.72 10.60
C ARG A 83 -4.47 5.93 11.99
N TYR A 84 -5.01 7.11 12.27
CA TYR A 84 -5.75 7.37 13.50
C TYR A 84 -6.97 6.45 13.65
N ALA A 85 -7.76 6.29 12.59
CA ALA A 85 -8.91 5.40 12.60
C ALA A 85 -8.52 3.92 12.80
N LEU A 86 -7.36 3.49 12.29
CA LEU A 86 -6.81 2.15 12.54
C LEU A 86 -6.45 1.94 14.02
N GLY A 87 -5.86 2.95 14.67
CA GLY A 87 -5.49 2.88 16.09
C GLY A 87 -6.63 3.18 17.08
N THR A 88 -7.82 3.57 16.60
CA THR A 88 -8.95 3.86 17.48
C THR A 88 -9.53 2.56 18.06
N PRO A 89 -9.71 2.44 19.40
CA PRO A 89 -10.29 1.26 20.02
C PRO A 89 -11.66 0.88 19.46
N ARG A 90 -11.94 -0.42 19.39
CA ARG A 90 -13.18 -0.97 18.83
C ARG A 90 -13.76 -2.04 19.72
N THR A 91 -15.09 -2.12 19.75
CA THR A 91 -15.77 -3.28 20.29
C THR A 91 -15.61 -4.45 19.32
N ALA A 92 -14.87 -5.46 19.75
CA ALA A 92 -14.73 -6.73 19.05
C ALA A 92 -15.45 -7.84 19.81
N LEU A 93 -15.90 -8.86 19.09
CA LEU A 93 -16.40 -10.09 19.69
C LEU A 93 -15.20 -10.99 20.01
N THR A 94 -15.01 -11.36 21.27
CA THR A 94 -14.02 -12.38 21.65
C THR A 94 -14.68 -13.75 21.62
N ALA A 95 -14.21 -14.62 20.72
CA ALA A 95 -14.73 -15.98 20.55
C ALA A 95 -13.66 -16.86 19.89
N SER A 96 -13.68 -18.17 20.14
CA SER A 96 -12.85 -19.08 19.34
C SER A 96 -13.44 -19.25 17.93
N PRO A 97 -12.64 -19.57 16.91
CA PRO A 97 -13.17 -19.96 15.60
C PRO A 97 -14.23 -21.07 15.67
N HIS A 98 -14.10 -21.99 16.61
CA HIS A 98 -15.06 -23.05 16.87
C HIS A 98 -16.40 -22.52 17.42
N ASP A 99 -16.38 -21.55 18.34
CA ASP A 99 -17.61 -20.91 18.86
C ASP A 99 -18.40 -20.20 17.75
N LEU A 100 -17.72 -19.77 16.69
CA LEU A 100 -18.32 -19.14 15.51
C LEU A 100 -18.72 -20.15 14.41
N ALA A 101 -18.66 -21.45 14.68
CA ALA A 101 -19.11 -22.49 13.75
C ALA A 101 -20.57 -22.25 13.33
N GLY A 102 -20.81 -22.25 12.02
CA GLY A 102 -22.13 -21.95 11.44
C GLY A 102 -22.39 -20.47 11.16
N THR A 103 -21.50 -19.57 11.57
CA THR A 103 -21.46 -18.19 11.08
C THR A 103 -20.55 -18.08 9.85
N ARG A 104 -20.74 -17.02 9.05
CA ARG A 104 -19.82 -16.73 7.95
C ARG A 104 -18.58 -16.06 8.51
N ILE A 105 -17.45 -16.76 8.47
CA ILE A 105 -16.13 -16.21 8.79
C ILE A 105 -15.30 -16.11 7.50
N LEU A 106 -14.46 -15.09 7.41
CA LEU A 106 -13.50 -14.93 6.31
C LEU A 106 -12.09 -15.10 6.85
N THR A 107 -11.54 -16.29 6.64
CA THR A 107 -10.21 -16.70 7.07
C THR A 107 -9.56 -17.58 6.01
N PRO A 108 -8.23 -17.72 6.00
CA PRO A 108 -7.57 -18.72 5.16
C PRO A 108 -8.08 -20.14 5.46
N PRO A 109 -7.97 -21.07 4.49
CA PRO A 109 -8.30 -22.47 4.72
C PRO A 109 -7.60 -23.05 5.95
N ALA A 110 -8.36 -23.76 6.79
CA ALA A 110 -7.88 -24.34 8.05
C ALA A 110 -7.19 -23.33 9.01
N LEU A 111 -7.54 -22.03 8.92
CA LEU A 111 -6.94 -20.95 9.71
C LEU A 111 -5.42 -20.83 9.54
N ARG A 112 -4.88 -21.35 8.44
CA ARG A 112 -3.43 -21.49 8.25
C ARG A 112 -2.83 -20.25 7.59
N TYR A 113 -2.28 -19.36 8.41
CA TYR A 113 -1.56 -18.16 7.97
C TYR A 113 -0.09 -18.45 7.61
N PHE A 114 0.52 -19.42 8.29
CA PHE A 114 1.92 -19.81 8.12
C PHE A 114 2.06 -21.33 8.07
N THR A 115 3.13 -21.82 7.43
CA THR A 115 3.44 -23.25 7.41
C THR A 115 4.07 -23.72 8.73
N SER A 116 4.05 -25.02 9.00
CA SER A 116 4.70 -25.59 10.18
C SER A 116 6.21 -25.32 10.20
N GLU A 117 6.84 -25.28 9.02
CA GLU A 117 8.24 -24.95 8.83
C GLU A 117 8.53 -23.49 9.24
N GLN A 118 7.68 -22.54 8.81
CA GLN A 118 7.82 -21.14 9.24
C GLN A 118 7.64 -21.00 10.76
N LEU A 119 6.61 -21.63 11.32
CA LEU A 119 6.30 -21.58 12.76
C LEU A 119 7.39 -22.21 13.64
N SER A 120 8.17 -23.15 13.10
CA SER A 120 9.29 -23.78 13.81
C SER A 120 10.62 -23.00 13.68
N THR A 121 10.64 -21.91 12.91
CA THR A 121 11.83 -21.08 12.75
C THR A 121 12.14 -20.33 14.06
N PRO A 122 13.37 -20.42 14.61
CA PRO A 122 13.74 -19.68 15.81
C PRO A 122 13.56 -18.17 15.65
N GLY A 123 12.86 -17.54 16.60
CA GLY A 123 12.59 -16.09 16.56
C GLY A 123 11.49 -15.68 15.59
N PHE A 124 10.72 -16.63 15.02
CA PHE A 124 9.55 -16.31 14.22
C PHE A 124 8.50 -15.57 15.06
N PRO A 125 8.00 -14.41 14.61
CA PRO A 125 7.21 -13.53 15.47
C PRO A 125 5.74 -13.92 15.60
N PHE A 126 5.29 -14.98 14.92
CA PHE A 126 3.88 -15.37 14.89
C PHE A 126 3.62 -16.75 15.48
N THR A 127 2.44 -16.89 16.08
CA THR A 127 1.94 -18.14 16.65
C THR A 127 0.87 -18.79 15.77
N ALA A 128 0.81 -20.12 15.80
CA ALA A 128 -0.27 -20.85 15.14
C ALA A 128 -1.63 -20.51 15.76
N LEU A 129 -2.66 -20.37 14.93
CA LEU A 129 -4.03 -20.18 15.39
C LEU A 129 -4.75 -21.53 15.45
N SER A 130 -5.18 -21.94 16.64
CA SER A 130 -6.02 -23.14 16.81
C SER A 130 -7.52 -22.78 16.73
N PRO A 131 -8.39 -23.68 16.22
CA PRO A 131 -9.83 -23.49 16.21
C PRO A 131 -10.45 -23.19 17.58
N ASP A 132 -9.81 -23.63 18.67
CA ASP A 132 -10.29 -23.43 20.03
C ASP A 132 -9.65 -22.22 20.73
N THR A 133 -8.75 -21.49 20.07
CA THR A 133 -8.12 -20.29 20.64
C THR A 133 -9.06 -19.09 20.52
N PRO A 134 -9.51 -18.48 21.63
CA PRO A 134 -10.31 -17.26 21.57
C PRO A 134 -9.51 -16.11 20.97
N ILE A 135 -10.08 -15.45 19.96
CA ILE A 135 -9.53 -14.25 19.35
C ILE A 135 -10.62 -13.20 19.17
N SER A 136 -10.21 -11.98 18.88
CA SER A 136 -11.11 -10.87 18.57
C SER A 136 -11.58 -10.93 17.13
N TRP A 137 -12.88 -10.69 16.94
CA TRP A 137 -13.55 -10.66 15.64
C TRP A 137 -14.23 -9.33 15.42
N LEU A 138 -14.12 -8.83 14.19
CA LEU A 138 -14.85 -7.64 13.74
C LEU A 138 -15.93 -8.03 12.73
N PRO A 139 -17.12 -7.41 12.81
CA PRO A 139 -18.13 -7.58 11.79
C PRO A 139 -17.71 -6.84 10.53
N ALA A 140 -17.91 -7.47 9.38
CA ALA A 140 -17.67 -6.94 8.06
C ALA A 140 -18.88 -7.21 7.16
N ARG A 141 -19.01 -6.42 6.09
CA ARG A 141 -20.01 -6.67 5.04
C ARG A 141 -19.31 -7.26 3.82
N SER A 142 -19.75 -8.42 3.35
CA SER A 142 -19.27 -8.97 2.08
C SER A 142 -19.70 -8.05 0.93
N LEU A 143 -18.77 -7.70 0.05
CA LEU A 143 -19.07 -6.96 -1.19
C LEU A 143 -19.72 -7.86 -2.25
N ARG A 144 -19.67 -9.18 -2.09
CA ARG A 144 -20.25 -10.15 -3.03
C ARG A 144 -21.78 -10.16 -2.96
N ASP A 145 -22.32 -10.21 -1.74
CA ASP A 145 -23.77 -10.38 -1.51
C ASP A 145 -24.36 -9.47 -0.42
N GLY A 146 -23.52 -8.63 0.22
CA GLY A 146 -23.97 -7.69 1.23
C GLY A 146 -24.29 -8.30 2.60
N THR A 147 -24.08 -9.60 2.78
CA THR A 147 -24.30 -10.27 4.07
C THR A 147 -23.19 -9.93 5.08
N VAL A 148 -23.47 -10.16 6.36
CA VAL A 148 -22.48 -9.99 7.43
C VAL A 148 -21.53 -11.19 7.45
N ALA A 149 -20.25 -10.91 7.57
CA ALA A 149 -19.20 -11.89 7.83
C ALA A 149 -18.35 -11.42 9.02
N TRP A 150 -17.69 -12.35 9.69
CA TRP A 150 -16.73 -12.07 10.74
C TRP A 150 -15.30 -12.23 10.22
N VAL A 151 -14.46 -11.24 10.50
CA VAL A 151 -13.03 -11.26 10.15
C VAL A 151 -12.21 -11.21 11.44
N PRO A 152 -11.08 -11.94 11.52
CA PRO A 152 -10.19 -11.82 12.67
C PRO A 152 -9.66 -10.39 12.78
N ALA A 153 -9.76 -9.79 13.96
CA ALA A 153 -9.46 -8.37 14.17
C ALA A 153 -8.01 -8.02 13.79
N GLN A 154 -7.04 -8.89 14.08
CA GLN A 154 -5.62 -8.72 13.72
C GLN A 154 -5.37 -8.56 12.20
N THR A 155 -6.30 -9.00 11.34
CA THR A 155 -6.18 -8.80 9.88
C THR A 155 -6.61 -7.40 9.42
N VAL A 156 -7.23 -6.63 10.31
CA VAL A 156 -7.86 -5.32 10.04
C VAL A 156 -7.19 -4.21 10.84
N VAL A 157 -6.98 -4.41 12.14
CA VAL A 157 -6.46 -3.43 13.09
C VAL A 157 -5.47 -4.09 14.05
N PRO A 158 -4.53 -3.32 14.64
CA PRO A 158 -3.66 -3.84 15.69
C PRO A 158 -4.47 -4.32 16.89
N THR A 159 -4.02 -5.39 17.54
CA THR A 159 -4.61 -5.90 18.79
C THR A 159 -3.50 -6.25 19.78
N ASP A 160 -3.87 -6.42 21.06
CA ASP A 160 -2.94 -6.81 22.14
C ASP A 160 -2.80 -8.35 22.28
N GLU A 161 -3.36 -9.11 21.34
CA GLU A 161 -3.33 -10.57 21.35
C GLU A 161 -1.99 -11.11 20.81
N PRO A 162 -1.63 -12.38 21.13
CA PRO A 162 -0.52 -13.04 20.45
C PRO A 162 -0.70 -12.95 18.93
N ALA A 163 0.34 -12.46 18.25
CA ALA A 163 0.30 -12.21 16.83
C ALA A 163 0.21 -13.54 16.06
N PHE A 164 -0.89 -13.80 15.36
CA PHE A 164 -1.01 -14.96 14.44
C PHE A 164 -0.92 -14.54 12.97
N THR A 165 -0.87 -13.24 12.69
CA THR A 165 -0.75 -12.67 11.36
C THR A 165 -0.07 -11.31 11.43
N PHE A 166 0.32 -10.77 10.27
CA PHE A 166 0.94 -9.47 10.17
C PHE A 166 -0.10 -8.39 9.87
N THR A 167 -0.27 -7.47 10.81
CA THR A 167 -1.19 -6.34 10.65
C THR A 167 -0.51 -5.19 9.92
N THR A 168 -1.06 -4.79 8.77
CA THR A 168 -0.62 -3.60 8.02
C THR A 168 -1.82 -2.71 7.68
N SER A 169 -1.58 -1.50 7.20
CA SER A 169 -2.64 -0.65 6.63
C SER A 169 -3.10 -1.06 5.24
N ALA A 170 -2.48 -2.06 4.61
CA ALA A 170 -2.81 -2.45 3.24
C ALA A 170 -4.31 -2.80 3.09
N GLY A 171 -4.98 -2.10 2.17
CA GLY A 171 -6.42 -2.22 1.99
C GLY A 171 -7.21 -1.19 2.79
N THR A 172 -6.59 -0.12 3.29
CA THR A 172 -7.27 0.95 4.04
C THR A 172 -7.23 2.22 3.23
N ALA A 173 -8.32 2.98 3.24
CA ALA A 173 -8.32 4.27 2.58
C ALA A 173 -9.20 5.29 3.30
N ALA A 174 -8.66 6.49 3.47
CA ALA A 174 -9.42 7.68 3.82
C ALA A 174 -9.92 8.44 2.58
N HIS A 175 -11.18 8.88 2.60
CA HIS A 175 -11.72 9.80 1.61
C HIS A 175 -12.90 10.60 2.17
N THR A 176 -13.25 11.72 1.55
CA THR A 176 -14.46 12.50 1.88
C THR A 176 -15.79 11.80 1.53
N GLY A 177 -15.76 10.59 0.97
CA GLY A 177 -16.95 9.85 0.56
C GLY A 177 -16.71 8.35 0.58
N PHE A 178 -17.69 7.60 1.09
CA PHE A 178 -17.59 6.16 1.30
C PHE A 178 -17.26 5.37 0.01
N PRO A 179 -17.91 5.60 -1.16
CA PRO A 179 -17.58 4.84 -2.36
C PRO A 179 -16.14 5.05 -2.85
N ALA A 180 -15.59 6.25 -2.64
CA ALA A 180 -14.23 6.56 -3.03
C ALA A 180 -13.19 5.98 -2.06
N ALA A 181 -13.49 5.97 -0.75
CA ALA A 181 -12.70 5.26 0.24
C ALA A 181 -12.68 3.75 -0.06
N LEU A 182 -13.85 3.12 -0.23
CA LEU A 182 -13.95 1.70 -0.57
C LEU A 182 -13.21 1.34 -1.86
N ARG A 183 -13.37 2.13 -2.93
CA ARG A 183 -12.65 1.90 -4.19
C ARG A 183 -11.13 1.94 -3.99
N ASN A 184 -10.62 2.91 -3.23
CA ASN A 184 -9.19 3.03 -2.99
C ASN A 184 -8.66 1.87 -2.13
N ALA A 185 -9.40 1.46 -1.09
CA ALA A 185 -9.10 0.29 -0.27
C ALA A 185 -9.02 -1.01 -1.11
N VAL A 186 -9.97 -1.21 -2.02
CA VAL A 186 -9.95 -2.38 -2.93
C VAL A 186 -8.80 -2.32 -3.93
N LEU A 187 -8.50 -1.14 -4.50
CA LEU A 187 -7.35 -1.00 -5.39
C LEU A 187 -6.03 -1.31 -4.68
N GLU A 188 -5.90 -0.95 -3.41
CA GLU A 188 -4.73 -1.28 -2.60
C GLU A 188 -4.63 -2.79 -2.31
N LEU A 189 -5.75 -3.47 -2.05
CA LEU A 189 -5.72 -4.94 -1.96
C LEU A 189 -5.21 -5.59 -3.26
N ILE A 190 -5.66 -5.12 -4.43
CA ILE A 190 -5.19 -5.62 -5.73
C ILE A 190 -3.70 -5.29 -5.93
N GLN A 191 -3.25 -4.12 -5.48
CA GLN A 191 -1.84 -3.72 -5.52
C GLN A 191 -0.97 -4.74 -4.77
N THR A 192 -1.39 -5.07 -3.56
CA THR A 192 -0.66 -5.99 -2.68
C THR A 192 -0.68 -7.41 -3.22
N ASP A 193 -1.81 -7.90 -3.72
CA ASP A 193 -1.91 -9.22 -4.37
C ASP A 193 -0.90 -9.35 -5.51
N ALA A 194 -0.88 -8.37 -6.41
CA ALA A 194 0.03 -8.34 -7.56
C ALA A 194 1.50 -8.23 -7.13
N ALA A 195 1.80 -7.39 -6.14
CA ALA A 195 3.16 -7.17 -5.66
C ALA A 195 3.75 -8.40 -4.97
N MET A 196 2.99 -9.03 -4.07
CA MET A 196 3.39 -10.25 -3.37
C MET A 196 3.48 -11.44 -4.33
N GLY A 197 2.47 -11.58 -5.19
CA GLY A 197 2.42 -12.66 -6.17
C GLY A 197 3.55 -12.56 -7.20
N THR A 198 3.88 -11.36 -7.67
CA THR A 198 5.03 -11.16 -8.56
C THR A 198 6.35 -11.37 -7.83
N TRP A 199 6.47 -10.95 -6.56
CA TRP A 199 7.74 -11.07 -5.85
C TRP A 199 8.09 -12.51 -5.46
N PHE A 200 7.15 -13.20 -4.80
CA PHE A 200 7.35 -14.55 -4.28
C PHE A 200 7.02 -15.64 -5.31
N GLY A 201 6.14 -15.33 -6.27
CA GLY A 201 5.69 -16.26 -7.30
C GLY A 201 6.62 -16.35 -8.52
N ALA A 202 6.31 -17.28 -9.43
CA ALA A 202 7.00 -17.45 -10.70
C ALA A 202 6.65 -16.37 -11.75
N THR A 203 5.62 -15.56 -11.49
CA THR A 203 5.23 -14.44 -12.37
C THR A 203 6.32 -13.37 -12.34
N ASP A 204 6.73 -12.91 -13.52
CA ASP A 204 7.73 -11.84 -13.64
C ASP A 204 7.09 -10.47 -13.86
N PRO A 205 7.70 -9.41 -13.31
CA PRO A 205 7.30 -8.05 -13.63
C PRO A 205 7.72 -7.71 -15.07
N ILE A 206 6.85 -7.03 -15.80
CA ILE A 206 7.07 -6.72 -17.22
C ILE A 206 7.55 -5.28 -17.35
N PRO A 207 8.79 -5.02 -17.81
CA PRO A 207 9.29 -3.66 -17.99
C PRO A 207 8.48 -2.92 -19.05
N LEU A 208 8.25 -1.62 -18.85
CA LEU A 208 7.43 -0.77 -19.72
C LEU A 208 8.28 0.31 -20.40
N ASP A 209 8.19 0.40 -21.73
CA ASP A 209 8.73 1.56 -22.46
C ASP A 209 7.64 2.63 -22.62
N LEU A 210 7.75 3.69 -21.83
CA LEU A 210 6.80 4.80 -21.84
C LEU A 210 6.84 5.62 -23.15
N ASN A 211 7.87 5.48 -23.99
CA ASN A 211 7.96 6.16 -25.29
C ASN A 211 7.32 5.35 -26.42
N ALA A 212 7.12 4.04 -26.24
CA ALA A 212 6.66 3.15 -27.28
C ALA A 212 5.16 3.31 -27.63
N SER A 213 4.39 4.06 -26.84
CA SER A 213 2.95 4.26 -27.07
C SER A 213 2.44 5.64 -26.64
N PRO A 214 1.47 6.24 -27.37
CA PRO A 214 0.78 7.45 -26.91
C PRO A 214 -0.06 7.21 -25.64
N ARG A 215 -0.39 5.96 -25.31
CA ARG A 215 -1.17 5.60 -24.12
C ARG A 215 -0.51 6.09 -22.83
N THR A 216 0.81 6.23 -22.81
CA THR A 216 1.60 6.70 -21.66
C THR A 216 2.03 8.17 -21.78
N ALA A 217 1.58 8.90 -22.80
CA ALA A 217 2.07 10.25 -23.08
C ALA A 217 1.85 11.22 -21.91
N THR A 218 0.71 11.13 -21.22
CA THR A 218 0.38 12.03 -20.11
C THR A 218 1.26 11.78 -18.89
N SER A 219 1.38 10.53 -18.44
CA SER A 219 2.24 10.17 -17.31
C SER A 219 3.72 10.42 -17.63
N ARG A 220 4.17 10.04 -18.84
CA ARG A 220 5.54 10.33 -19.32
C ARG A 220 5.86 11.81 -19.27
N GLN A 221 4.98 12.65 -19.81
CA GLN A 221 5.18 14.10 -19.80
C GLN A 221 5.20 14.65 -18.37
N ALA A 222 4.32 14.14 -17.50
CA ALA A 222 4.28 14.53 -16.10
C ALA A 222 5.60 14.17 -15.39
N VAL A 223 6.07 12.93 -15.52
CA VAL A 223 7.33 12.44 -14.94
C VAL A 223 8.52 13.26 -15.44
N ASN A 224 8.68 13.40 -16.77
CA ASN A 224 9.82 14.09 -17.38
C ASN A 224 9.98 15.54 -16.91
N ARG A 225 8.88 16.25 -16.62
CA ARG A 225 8.94 17.64 -16.11
C ARG A 225 9.57 17.76 -14.71
N ARG A 226 9.78 16.64 -14.01
CA ARG A 226 10.13 16.59 -12.58
C ARG A 226 11.47 15.96 -12.33
N LEU A 227 11.96 15.18 -13.30
CA LEU A 227 13.30 14.65 -13.31
C LEU A 227 14.30 15.81 -13.39
N ARG A 228 15.40 15.69 -12.66
CA ARG A 228 16.55 16.58 -12.80
C ARG A 228 17.45 16.01 -13.90
N ARG A 229 18.23 16.90 -14.53
CA ARG A 229 19.10 16.53 -15.66
C ARG A 229 20.04 15.37 -15.33
N ASP A 230 20.60 15.40 -14.13
CA ASP A 230 21.59 14.42 -13.64
C ASP A 230 21.00 13.48 -12.57
N GLY A 231 19.67 13.48 -12.42
CA GLY A 231 18.97 12.62 -11.45
C GLY A 231 18.71 11.21 -11.98
N PRO A 232 18.33 10.26 -11.10
CA PRO A 232 18.04 8.89 -11.48
C PRO A 232 16.84 8.82 -12.44
N SER A 233 16.94 7.94 -13.44
CA SER A 233 15.87 7.70 -14.41
C SER A 233 14.92 6.62 -13.90
N PRO A 234 13.61 6.90 -13.73
CA PRO A 234 12.66 5.92 -13.26
C PRO A 234 12.42 4.82 -14.30
N ARG A 235 12.44 3.57 -13.86
CA ARG A 235 12.00 2.41 -14.63
C ARG A 235 10.64 1.96 -14.14
N PHE A 236 9.75 1.60 -15.06
CA PHE A 236 8.39 1.19 -14.74
C PHE A 236 8.15 -0.26 -15.14
N TYR A 237 7.42 -0.98 -14.29
CA TYR A 237 7.07 -2.37 -14.50
C TYR A 237 5.58 -2.54 -14.29
N TRP A 238 4.93 -3.27 -15.18
CA TRP A 238 3.61 -3.82 -14.90
C TRP A 238 3.76 -5.08 -14.05
N LEU A 239 2.97 -5.17 -12.99
CA LEU A 239 2.84 -6.35 -12.15
C LEU A 239 1.51 -7.03 -12.52
N PRO A 240 1.54 -8.13 -13.30
CA PRO A 240 0.32 -8.84 -13.66
C PRO A 240 -0.39 -9.37 -12.42
N ALA A 241 -1.69 -9.11 -12.32
CA ALA A 241 -2.56 -9.70 -11.33
C ALA A 241 -3.50 -10.66 -12.07
N PRO A 242 -3.33 -11.99 -11.97
CA PRO A 242 -4.27 -12.95 -12.53
C PRO A 242 -5.68 -12.59 -12.09
N ASP A 243 -6.68 -12.72 -12.96
CA ASP A 243 -8.12 -12.55 -12.70
C ASP A 243 -8.61 -11.24 -12.03
N LEU A 244 -7.74 -10.26 -11.76
CA LEU A 244 -8.10 -9.03 -11.06
C LEU A 244 -8.22 -7.80 -11.99
N PRO A 245 -9.26 -6.96 -11.81
CA PRO A 245 -9.50 -5.82 -12.69
C PRO A 245 -8.76 -4.56 -12.22
N ALA A 246 -7.47 -4.45 -12.49
CA ALA A 246 -6.74 -3.18 -12.39
C ALA A 246 -5.35 -3.30 -13.02
N ILE A 247 -4.63 -2.18 -13.09
CA ILE A 247 -3.24 -2.13 -13.51
C ILE A 247 -2.40 -1.76 -12.30
N THR A 248 -1.59 -2.72 -11.82
CA THR A 248 -0.58 -2.48 -10.79
C THR A 248 0.76 -2.20 -11.45
N VAL A 249 1.39 -1.10 -11.04
CA VAL A 249 2.68 -0.66 -11.56
C VAL A 249 3.67 -0.53 -10.41
N ALA A 250 4.90 -1.04 -10.62
CA ALA A 250 6.06 -0.67 -9.84
C ALA A 250 6.88 0.40 -10.57
N CYS A 251 7.32 1.43 -9.85
CA CYS A 251 8.33 2.37 -10.29
C CYS A 251 9.60 2.12 -9.47
N VAL A 252 10.73 1.97 -10.15
CA VAL A 252 12.04 1.73 -9.55
C VAL A 252 12.95 2.92 -9.84
N LEU A 253 13.61 3.40 -8.79
CA LEU A 253 14.72 4.35 -8.88
C LEU A 253 15.98 3.68 -8.32
N GLU A 254 17.05 3.72 -9.09
CA GLU A 254 18.37 3.25 -8.69
C GLU A 254 19.37 4.39 -8.78
N SER A 255 20.32 4.40 -7.86
CA SER A 255 21.36 5.42 -7.75
C SER A 255 22.69 4.78 -7.36
N PRO A 256 23.84 5.29 -7.84
CA PRO A 256 25.14 4.89 -7.31
C PRO A 256 25.38 5.42 -5.88
N GLN A 257 24.52 6.32 -5.38
CA GLN A 257 24.56 6.89 -4.03
C GLN A 257 23.36 6.39 -3.22
N VAL A 258 23.47 6.42 -1.88
CA VAL A 258 22.35 6.05 -0.99
C VAL A 258 21.18 7.03 -1.16
N PRO A 259 19.94 6.55 -1.32
CA PRO A 259 19.55 5.15 -1.39
C PRO A 259 19.88 4.53 -2.75
N THR A 260 20.51 3.36 -2.75
CA THR A 260 20.93 2.65 -3.98
C THR A 260 19.73 2.11 -4.76
N PHE A 261 18.64 1.79 -4.06
CA PHE A 261 17.41 1.27 -4.62
C PHE A 261 16.20 1.81 -3.86
N ALA A 262 15.15 2.18 -4.60
CA ALA A 262 13.82 2.47 -4.08
C ALA A 262 12.76 1.96 -5.06
N VAL A 263 11.67 1.42 -4.52
CA VAL A 263 10.51 0.99 -5.31
C VAL A 263 9.24 1.61 -4.74
N GLY A 264 8.39 2.12 -5.62
CA GLY A 264 7.05 2.58 -5.30
C GLY A 264 6.01 1.81 -6.09
N LEU A 265 4.89 1.49 -5.44
CA LEU A 265 3.80 0.73 -6.04
C LEU A 265 2.58 1.63 -6.22
N ALA A 266 1.83 1.41 -7.30
CA ALA A 266 0.48 1.94 -7.38
C ALA A 266 -0.43 1.06 -8.22
N CYS A 267 -1.67 0.93 -7.78
CA CYS A 267 -2.74 0.29 -8.53
C CYS A 267 -3.81 1.30 -8.94
N HIS A 268 -4.24 1.24 -10.20
CA HIS A 268 -5.39 1.99 -10.70
C HIS A 268 -6.01 1.30 -11.91
N THR A 269 -7.31 1.54 -12.14
CA THR A 269 -7.99 1.08 -13.37
C THR A 269 -7.60 1.85 -14.64
N HIS A 270 -6.65 2.78 -14.55
CA HIS A 270 -6.22 3.63 -15.67
C HIS A 270 -4.70 3.72 -15.65
N LEU A 271 -4.05 3.37 -16.76
CA LEU A 271 -2.61 3.19 -16.82
C LEU A 271 -1.83 4.45 -16.43
N ASN A 272 -2.22 5.62 -16.96
CA ASN A 272 -1.52 6.88 -16.64
C ASN A 272 -1.57 7.22 -15.15
N ARG A 273 -2.66 6.88 -14.47
CA ARG A 273 -2.80 7.12 -13.03
C ARG A 273 -1.95 6.14 -12.22
N ALA A 274 -1.93 4.86 -12.61
CA ALA A 274 -1.05 3.86 -11.98
C ALA A 274 0.43 4.25 -12.13
N LEU A 275 0.89 4.53 -13.36
CA LEU A 275 2.27 5.00 -13.62
C LEU A 275 2.64 6.22 -12.79
N TYR A 276 1.78 7.24 -12.80
CA TYR A 276 2.09 8.49 -12.14
C TYR A 276 2.09 8.37 -10.62
N LYS A 277 1.14 7.63 -10.04
CA LYS A 277 1.11 7.34 -8.61
C LYS A 277 2.31 6.51 -8.18
N ALA A 278 2.68 5.47 -8.93
CA ALA A 278 3.84 4.63 -8.60
C ALA A 278 5.14 5.47 -8.55
N PHE A 279 5.29 6.43 -9.46
CA PHE A 279 6.39 7.38 -9.44
C PHE A 279 6.39 8.29 -8.21
N LEU A 280 5.21 8.77 -7.79
CA LEU A 280 5.08 9.57 -6.57
C LEU A 280 5.45 8.75 -5.33
N GLU A 281 4.92 7.54 -5.19
CA GLU A 281 5.27 6.63 -4.09
C GLU A 281 6.77 6.32 -4.09
N CYS A 282 7.36 6.04 -5.24
CA CYS A 282 8.79 5.76 -5.35
C CYS A 282 9.63 6.95 -4.89
N THR A 283 9.22 8.18 -5.23
CA THR A 283 9.88 9.40 -4.77
C THR A 283 9.77 9.59 -3.24
N ALA A 284 8.61 9.24 -2.65
CA ALA A 284 8.44 9.27 -1.20
C ALA A 284 9.32 8.23 -0.50
N VAL A 285 9.35 7.00 -1.03
CA VAL A 285 10.19 5.90 -0.53
C VAL A 285 11.68 6.23 -0.63
N THR A 286 12.16 6.87 -1.70
CA THR A 286 13.56 7.35 -1.79
C THR A 286 13.94 8.25 -0.61
N ARG A 287 13.05 9.16 -0.20
CA ARG A 287 13.31 10.07 0.93
C ARG A 287 13.25 9.34 2.28
N LEU A 288 12.29 8.43 2.44
CA LEU A 288 12.20 7.57 3.62
C LEU A 288 13.46 6.70 3.75
N ALA A 289 13.88 6.06 2.67
CA ALA A 289 15.08 5.23 2.59
C ALA A 289 16.35 6.00 2.98
N THR A 290 16.49 7.25 2.54
CA THR A 290 17.61 8.11 2.96
C THR A 290 17.62 8.31 4.48
N ALA A 291 16.47 8.63 5.07
CA ALA A 291 16.37 8.88 6.51
C ALA A 291 16.60 7.60 7.33
N LEU A 292 16.07 6.47 6.88
CA LEU A 292 16.20 5.19 7.58
C LEU A 292 17.61 4.60 7.45
N ALA A 293 18.29 4.74 6.30
CA ALA A 293 19.68 4.31 6.13
C ALA A 293 20.64 5.01 7.09
N LEU A 294 20.34 6.24 7.51
CA LEU A 294 21.13 6.97 8.53
C LEU A 294 20.88 6.44 9.95
N ARG A 295 19.70 5.87 10.22
CA ARG A 295 19.30 5.34 11.54
C ARG A 295 19.69 3.88 11.72
N HIS A 296 19.59 3.07 10.67
CA HIS A 296 19.87 1.64 10.69
C HIS A 296 21.20 1.36 9.99
N ARG A 297 22.25 1.04 10.76
CA ARG A 297 23.60 0.81 10.20
C ARG A 297 23.84 -0.61 9.68
N HIS A 298 23.05 -1.59 10.14
CA HIS A 298 23.13 -2.96 9.69
C HIS A 298 21.76 -3.64 9.86
N VAL A 299 21.27 -4.29 8.81
CA VAL A 299 20.02 -5.06 8.82
C VAL A 299 20.34 -6.46 8.30
N ASP A 300 19.99 -7.48 9.09
CA ASP A 300 20.11 -8.88 8.69
C ASP A 300 18.97 -9.25 7.73
N PRO A 301 19.26 -9.58 6.45
CA PRO A 301 18.23 -9.89 5.47
C PRO A 301 17.45 -11.19 5.74
N SER A 302 17.95 -12.06 6.62
CA SER A 302 17.30 -13.34 6.92
C SER A 302 16.09 -13.21 7.86
N GLN A 303 15.98 -12.11 8.61
CA GLN A 303 14.98 -11.93 9.66
C GLN A 303 14.42 -10.51 9.70
N ILE A 304 13.97 -9.98 8.55
CA ILE A 304 13.31 -8.68 8.48
C ILE A 304 11.80 -8.86 8.63
N TYR A 305 11.28 -8.48 9.79
CA TYR A 305 9.85 -8.61 10.12
C TYR A 305 9.10 -7.27 10.19
N ASP A 306 9.78 -6.16 9.92
CA ASP A 306 9.20 -4.82 9.86
C ASP A 306 9.58 -4.11 8.54
N LEU A 307 8.71 -3.21 8.08
CA LEU A 307 8.84 -2.55 6.77
C LEU A 307 9.94 -1.47 6.79
N ASP A 308 10.17 -0.80 7.93
CA ASP A 308 11.17 0.27 8.03
C ASP A 308 12.61 -0.28 7.90
N SER A 309 12.93 -1.35 8.62
CA SER A 309 14.22 -2.06 8.50
C SER A 309 14.46 -2.56 7.08
N ASN A 310 13.40 -2.99 6.39
CA ASN A 310 13.48 -3.42 5.00
C ASN A 310 13.81 -2.29 4.03
N VAL A 311 13.16 -1.14 4.20
CA VAL A 311 13.46 0.07 3.42
C VAL A 311 14.92 0.49 3.65
N ALA A 312 15.42 0.41 4.89
CA ALA A 312 16.83 0.66 5.19
C ALA A 312 17.79 -0.35 4.55
N TYR A 313 17.42 -1.64 4.54
CA TYR A 313 18.18 -2.71 3.88
C TYR A 313 18.34 -2.41 2.39
N TYR A 314 17.23 -2.18 1.67
CA TYR A 314 17.26 -1.89 0.25
C TYR A 314 17.86 -0.53 -0.11
N ALA A 315 17.93 0.42 0.83
CA ALA A 315 18.64 1.68 0.63
C ALA A 315 20.15 1.52 0.40
N THR A 316 20.73 0.39 0.81
CA THR A 316 22.18 0.14 0.73
C THR A 316 22.54 -1.18 0.06
N ALA A 317 21.58 -2.09 -0.10
CA ALA A 317 21.77 -3.37 -0.77
C ALA A 317 21.92 -3.23 -2.30
N THR A 318 22.40 -4.31 -2.92
CA THR A 318 22.36 -4.47 -4.37
C THR A 318 20.90 -4.53 -4.83
N PRO A 319 20.53 -3.80 -5.91
CA PRO A 319 19.20 -3.90 -6.47
C PRO A 319 18.79 -5.34 -6.79
N PRO A 320 17.54 -5.74 -6.47
CA PRO A 320 17.09 -7.10 -6.69
C PRO A 320 16.94 -7.44 -8.18
N ALA A 321 17.35 -8.66 -8.54
CA ALA A 321 17.30 -9.17 -9.91
C ALA A 321 15.87 -9.22 -10.50
N LYS A 322 14.83 -9.20 -9.66
CA LYS A 322 13.43 -9.22 -10.07
C LYS A 322 13.03 -7.97 -10.88
N PHE A 323 13.77 -6.85 -10.78
CA PHE A 323 13.53 -5.64 -11.58
C PHE A 323 14.69 -5.38 -12.57
N PRO A 324 14.86 -6.22 -13.60
CA PRO A 324 16.03 -6.17 -14.47
C PRO A 324 16.04 -4.91 -15.34
N ALA A 325 17.24 -4.40 -15.64
CA ALA A 325 17.46 -3.24 -16.53
C ALA A 325 17.40 -3.67 -18.00
N THR A 326 16.25 -4.15 -18.44
CA THR A 326 16.00 -4.62 -19.81
C THR A 326 15.11 -3.65 -20.59
N PRO A 327 15.16 -3.69 -21.94
CA PRO A 327 14.24 -2.91 -22.75
C PRO A 327 12.78 -3.20 -22.40
N GLY A 328 11.98 -2.14 -22.30
CA GLY A 328 10.57 -2.25 -21.97
C GLY A 328 9.73 -2.81 -23.13
N THR A 329 8.63 -3.47 -22.77
CA THR A 329 7.56 -3.85 -23.70
C THR A 329 6.66 -2.64 -23.98
N THR A 330 5.97 -2.65 -25.13
CA THR A 330 4.98 -1.62 -25.44
C THR A 330 3.80 -1.63 -24.45
N PRO A 331 3.38 -0.47 -23.91
CA PRO A 331 2.20 -0.35 -23.07
C PRO A 331 0.87 -0.78 -23.71
N ASP A 332 0.85 -0.98 -25.04
CA ASP A 332 -0.35 -1.41 -25.76
C ASP A 332 -0.71 -2.89 -25.50
N ALA A 333 0.24 -3.68 -24.97
CA ALA A 333 0.00 -5.06 -24.56
C ALA A 333 -0.72 -5.19 -23.21
N LEU A 334 -0.81 -4.11 -22.43
CA LEU A 334 -1.45 -4.13 -21.11
C LEU A 334 -2.98 -4.10 -21.24
N PRO A 335 -3.73 -4.64 -20.26
CA PRO A 335 -5.18 -4.54 -20.22
C PRO A 335 -5.67 -3.09 -20.41
N PRO A 336 -6.78 -2.85 -21.11
CA PRO A 336 -7.29 -1.49 -21.34
C PRO A 336 -7.70 -0.81 -20.04
N ASP A 337 -7.77 0.52 -20.08
CA ASP A 337 -8.33 1.30 -18.97
C ASP A 337 -9.81 0.89 -18.76
N THR A 338 -10.21 0.73 -17.50
CA THR A 338 -11.52 0.16 -17.14
C THR A 338 -12.13 0.88 -15.92
N THR A 339 -13.33 0.44 -15.54
CA THR A 339 -13.96 0.75 -14.25
C THR A 339 -13.78 -0.43 -13.31
N LEU A 340 -13.68 -0.13 -12.01
CA LEU A 340 -13.62 -1.18 -10.99
C LEU A 340 -15.03 -1.76 -10.86
N ASN A 341 -15.30 -2.84 -11.60
CA ASN A 341 -16.57 -3.57 -11.59
C ASN A 341 -16.53 -4.69 -10.54
N SER A 342 -17.55 -5.56 -10.53
CA SER A 342 -17.61 -6.72 -9.64
C SER A 342 -16.33 -7.56 -9.75
N ILE A 343 -15.69 -7.79 -8.61
CA ILE A 343 -14.55 -8.71 -8.47
C ILE A 343 -15.14 -10.04 -8.00
N ASP A 344 -14.77 -11.15 -8.63
CA ASP A 344 -15.24 -12.48 -8.24
C ASP A 344 -14.48 -13.05 -7.03
N ILE A 345 -14.12 -12.18 -6.09
CA ILE A 345 -13.43 -12.53 -4.86
C ILE A 345 -14.23 -11.96 -3.72
N ASP A 346 -14.38 -12.75 -2.65
CA ASP A 346 -15.14 -12.29 -1.50
C ASP A 346 -14.30 -11.30 -0.70
N ILE A 347 -14.67 -10.02 -0.82
CA ILE A 347 -14.02 -8.91 -0.14
C ILE A 347 -14.91 -8.46 1.01
N ALA A 348 -14.37 -8.52 2.22
CA ALA A 348 -14.95 -7.94 3.41
C ALA A 348 -14.73 -6.43 3.41
N CYS A 349 -15.79 -5.66 3.62
CA CYS A 349 -15.75 -4.21 3.81
C CYS A 349 -16.05 -3.87 5.28
N ILE A 350 -15.14 -3.13 5.92
CA ILE A 350 -15.25 -2.68 7.30
C ILE A 350 -15.20 -1.14 7.30
N ASP A 351 -16.26 -0.48 7.82
CA ASP A 351 -16.25 0.97 8.06
C ASP A 351 -15.47 1.24 9.34
N LEU A 352 -14.26 1.75 9.18
CA LEU A 352 -13.38 2.11 10.29
C LEU A 352 -13.61 3.56 10.75
N THR A 353 -14.55 4.32 10.21
CA THR A 353 -14.67 5.76 10.50
C THR A 353 -15.09 6.05 11.95
N PRO A 354 -14.21 6.58 12.83
CA PRO A 354 -14.61 7.02 14.16
C PRO A 354 -15.44 8.33 14.12
N PRO A 355 -16.20 8.66 15.18
CA PRO A 355 -17.10 9.83 15.18
C PRO A 355 -16.43 11.19 14.92
N ASP A 356 -15.22 11.38 15.41
CA ASP A 356 -14.39 12.57 15.22
C ASP A 356 -13.88 12.70 13.77
N VAL A 357 -13.37 11.64 13.15
CA VAL A 357 -13.02 11.63 11.71
C VAL A 357 -14.26 11.86 10.85
N ARG A 358 -15.41 11.28 11.24
CA ARG A 358 -16.70 11.54 10.59
C ARG A 358 -17.08 13.02 10.67
N SER A 359 -16.83 13.67 11.79
CA SER A 359 -17.08 15.11 11.99
C SER A 359 -16.17 16.02 11.13
N LEU A 360 -15.01 15.50 10.70
CA LEU A 360 -14.11 16.16 9.75
C LEU A 360 -14.58 16.00 8.29
N GLY A 361 -15.66 15.25 8.05
CA GLY A 361 -16.19 15.00 6.71
C GLY A 361 -15.50 13.86 5.97
N TYR A 362 -14.73 13.02 6.68
CA TYR A 362 -14.02 11.88 6.10
C TYR A 362 -14.70 10.55 6.44
N ARG A 363 -14.35 9.53 5.65
CA ARG A 363 -14.64 8.12 5.84
C ARG A 363 -13.34 7.36 5.74
N VAL A 364 -13.14 6.39 6.61
CA VAL A 364 -12.03 5.44 6.57
C VAL A 364 -12.61 4.05 6.41
N VAL A 365 -12.21 3.36 5.35
CA VAL A 365 -12.75 2.04 5.01
C VAL A 365 -11.58 1.08 4.87
N ARG A 366 -11.74 -0.12 5.44
CA ARG A 366 -10.84 -1.25 5.24
C ARG A 366 -11.52 -2.29 4.34
N ALA A 367 -10.82 -2.72 3.31
CA ALA A 367 -11.12 -3.91 2.55
C ALA A 367 -10.20 -5.05 3.02
N TYR A 368 -10.71 -6.27 3.11
CA TYR A 368 -9.93 -7.46 3.44
C TYR A 368 -10.45 -8.68 2.67
N SER A 369 -9.56 -9.57 2.24
CA SER A 369 -9.94 -10.88 1.72
C SER A 369 -8.84 -11.91 2.03
N PRO A 370 -9.18 -13.09 2.58
CA PRO A 370 -8.22 -14.17 2.78
C PRO A 370 -7.83 -14.87 1.46
N ASP A 371 -8.58 -14.63 0.37
CA ASP A 371 -8.35 -15.22 -0.94
C ASP A 371 -7.29 -14.46 -1.77
N LEU A 372 -6.84 -13.30 -1.28
CA LEU A 372 -5.77 -12.50 -1.86
C LEU A 372 -4.48 -12.64 -1.05
N LEU A 373 -3.34 -12.34 -1.68
CA LEU A 373 -2.07 -12.27 -0.96
C LEU A 373 -2.00 -10.96 -0.14
N PRO A 374 -1.89 -11.02 1.20
CA PRO A 374 -1.72 -9.84 2.02
C PRO A 374 -0.27 -9.35 1.95
N LEU A 375 -0.03 -8.10 2.36
CA LEU A 375 1.33 -7.60 2.54
C LEU A 375 1.90 -8.36 3.72
N THR A 376 2.97 -9.11 3.49
CA THR A 376 3.63 -9.90 4.52
C THR A 376 4.75 -9.08 5.16
N PRO A 377 5.32 -9.55 6.27
CA PRO A 377 6.67 -9.12 6.63
C PRO A 377 7.63 -9.50 5.50
N PRO A 378 8.69 -8.70 5.28
CA PRO A 378 9.60 -8.88 4.15
C PRO A 378 10.14 -10.30 4.04
N SER A 379 10.71 -10.85 5.11
CA SER A 379 11.32 -12.19 5.14
C SER A 379 10.32 -13.31 5.44
N THR A 380 9.01 -13.08 5.29
CA THR A 380 7.97 -14.09 5.58
C THR A 380 7.08 -14.33 4.37
N PRO A 381 7.50 -15.17 3.40
CA PRO A 381 6.68 -15.46 2.23
C PRO A 381 5.31 -16.04 2.61
N PRO A 382 4.22 -15.76 1.88
CA PRO A 382 2.89 -16.29 2.16
C PRO A 382 2.75 -17.76 1.71
N GLU A 383 3.63 -18.65 2.18
CA GLU A 383 3.76 -20.05 1.72
C GLU A 383 2.49 -20.86 1.94
N ALA A 384 1.70 -20.52 2.96
CA ALA A 384 0.46 -21.21 3.27
C ALA A 384 -0.72 -20.76 2.39
N ASN A 385 -0.62 -19.64 1.68
CA ASN A 385 -1.74 -19.03 0.95
C ASN A 385 -1.90 -19.65 -0.46
N PRO A 386 -3.04 -20.31 -0.77
CA PRO A 386 -3.27 -20.94 -2.07
C PRO A 386 -3.23 -19.99 -3.26
N ARG A 387 -3.47 -18.70 -3.05
CA ARG A 387 -3.46 -17.67 -4.10
C ARG A 387 -2.14 -17.60 -4.85
N LEU A 388 -1.03 -17.99 -4.22
CA LEU A 388 0.29 -18.02 -4.86
C LEU A 388 0.35 -18.97 -6.07
N ASN A 389 -0.53 -19.98 -6.15
CA ASN A 389 -0.63 -20.87 -7.31
C ASN A 389 -1.06 -20.13 -8.58
N ALA A 390 -1.89 -19.08 -8.46
CA ALA A 390 -2.26 -18.25 -9.60
C ALA A 390 -1.04 -17.49 -10.18
N TYR A 391 0.00 -17.32 -9.37
CA TYR A 391 1.28 -16.70 -9.73
C TYR A 391 2.37 -17.71 -10.08
N GLY A 392 2.03 -19.00 -10.24
CA GLY A 392 2.96 -20.08 -10.58
C GLY A 392 3.69 -20.72 -9.39
N GLY A 393 3.21 -20.47 -8.16
CA GLY A 393 3.77 -21.06 -6.94
C GLY A 393 5.04 -20.35 -6.44
N LEU A 394 5.51 -20.72 -5.25
CA LEU A 394 6.65 -20.09 -4.58
C LEU A 394 7.96 -20.37 -5.31
N THR A 395 8.64 -19.33 -5.77
CA THR A 395 9.95 -19.44 -6.44
C THR A 395 11.04 -18.55 -5.84
N ASN A 396 10.64 -17.52 -5.08
CA ASN A 396 11.55 -16.60 -4.41
C ASN A 396 11.21 -16.54 -2.92
N LYS A 397 12.24 -16.54 -2.06
CA LYS A 397 12.10 -16.39 -0.60
C LYS A 397 12.88 -15.21 -0.04
N ALA A 398 13.53 -14.42 -0.91
CA ALA A 398 14.23 -13.22 -0.49
C ALA A 398 13.25 -12.19 0.09
N PRO A 399 13.70 -11.34 1.05
CA PRO A 399 12.85 -10.28 1.58
C PRO A 399 12.28 -9.43 0.45
N HIS A 400 11.00 -9.09 0.45
CA HIS A 400 10.44 -8.22 -0.60
C HIS A 400 10.88 -6.76 -0.40
N PRO A 401 11.03 -5.93 -1.45
CA PRO A 401 11.55 -4.57 -1.32
C PRO A 401 10.48 -3.50 -1.04
N TYR A 402 9.23 -3.91 -0.89
CA TYR A 402 8.11 -2.99 -0.72
C TYR A 402 8.01 -2.45 0.72
N ALA A 403 7.52 -1.22 0.82
CA ALA A 403 7.33 -0.44 2.04
C ALA A 403 5.86 -0.34 2.43
#